data_AF-A0A9Q0HYA3-F1
#
_entry.id   AF-A0A9Q0HYA3-F1
#
_cell.length_a   1.000
_cell.length_b   1.000
_cell.length_c   1.000
_cell.angle_alpha   90.00
_cell.angle_beta   90.00
_cell.angle_gamma   90.00
#
_symmetry.space_group_name_H-M   'P 1'
#
loop_
_entity.id
_entity.type
_entity.pdbx_description
1 polymer ?
#
loop_
_entity_poly.entity_id
_entity_poly.type
_entity_poly.pdbx_seq_one_letter_code
_entity_poly.pdbx_strand_id
1 'polypeptide(L)'
;MSDWRLSANSTIYKEALKATKTIQPPATGFVRPQDTTGRATEVQFKQNNTIIQLLLKLTEEVEDLKVAVKRLETVKGKEVTQPDDLSDSLD
;
A
#
# COMPACT_ATOMS: atom_id res chain seq x y z
N MET A 1 16.50 -2.88 -8.86
CA MET A 1 15.11 -3.12 -9.31
C MET A 1 14.63 -4.41 -8.67
N SER A 2 13.41 -4.45 -8.15
CA SER A 2 12.80 -5.70 -7.66
C SER A 2 12.50 -6.64 -8.83
N ASP A 3 12.85 -7.92 -8.69
CA ASP A 3 12.46 -8.96 -9.67
C ASP A 3 10.93 -9.13 -9.63
N TRP A 4 10.28 -9.10 -10.79
CA TRP A 4 8.83 -9.30 -10.90
C TRP A 4 8.37 -10.62 -10.27
N ARG A 5 9.24 -11.65 -10.22
CA ARG A 5 8.97 -12.92 -9.55
C ARG A 5 8.85 -12.77 -8.04
N LEU A 6 9.66 -11.89 -7.44
CA LEU A 6 9.57 -11.59 -6.01
C LEU A 6 8.28 -10.80 -5.75
N SER A 7 7.99 -9.80 -6.58
CA SER A 7 6.74 -9.03 -6.50
C SER A 7 5.51 -9.94 -6.64
N ALA A 8 5.53 -10.88 -7.58
CA ALA A 8 4.45 -11.83 -7.82
C ALA A 8 4.18 -12.77 -6.63
N ASN A 9 5.17 -12.98 -5.77
CA ASN A 9 5.04 -13.81 -4.57
C ASN A 9 4.59 -13.05 -3.33
N SER A 10 4.60 -11.71 -3.36
CA SER A 10 4.17 -10.87 -2.24
C SER A 10 2.68 -11.07 -1.90
N THR A 11 2.35 -10.91 -0.63
CA THR A 11 0.95 -11.00 -0.14
C THR A 11 0.06 -9.96 -0.82
N ILE A 12 0.52 -8.70 -0.87
CA ILE A 12 -0.22 -7.58 -1.49
C ILE A 12 -0.57 -7.89 -2.94
N TYR A 13 0.37 -8.44 -3.71
CA TYR A 13 0.14 -8.80 -5.10
C TYR A 13 -0.86 -9.95 -5.27
N LYS A 14 -0.77 -10.99 -4.42
CA LYS A 14 -1.72 -12.12 -4.43
C LYS A 14 -3.13 -11.68 -4.05
N GLU A 15 -3.25 -10.77 -3.08
CA GLU A 15 -4.52 -10.18 -2.67
C GLU A 15 -5.11 -9.32 -3.77
N ALA A 16 -4.30 -8.51 -4.45
CA ALA A 16 -4.76 -7.72 -5.60
C ALA A 16 -5.32 -8.61 -6.71
N LEU A 17 -4.62 -9.69 -7.07
CA LEU A 17 -5.11 -10.67 -8.04
C LEU A 17 -6.41 -11.36 -7.58
N LYS A 18 -6.52 -11.69 -6.29
CA LYS A 18 -7.74 -12.28 -5.73
C LYS A 18 -8.92 -11.32 -5.82
N ALA A 19 -8.71 -10.05 -5.48
CA ALA A 19 -9.73 -9.01 -5.54
C ALA A 19 -10.23 -8.80 -6.97
N THR A 20 -9.33 -8.65 -7.94
CA THR A 20 -9.70 -8.36 -9.34
C THR A 20 -10.25 -9.56 -10.09
N LYS A 21 -10.01 -10.79 -9.60
CA LYS A 21 -10.61 -12.02 -10.15
C LYS A 21 -12.13 -11.99 -10.06
N THR A 22 -12.71 -11.24 -9.10
CA THR A 22 -14.17 -11.12 -8.95
C THR A 22 -14.82 -10.28 -10.04
N ILE A 23 -14.06 -9.38 -10.69
CA ILE A 23 -14.53 -8.54 -11.80
C ILE A 23 -14.59 -9.36 -13.08
N GLN A 24 -13.46 -9.98 -13.45
CA GLN A 24 -13.35 -10.78 -14.66
C GLN A 24 -12.28 -11.87 -14.50
N PRO A 25 -12.67 -13.15 -14.36
CA PRO A 25 -11.73 -14.25 -14.27
C PRO A 25 -11.14 -14.64 -15.64
N PRO A 26 -9.90 -15.17 -15.70
CA PRO A 26 -8.90 -15.11 -14.63
C PRO A 26 -8.38 -13.67 -14.43
N ALA A 27 -8.01 -13.31 -13.20
CA ALA A 27 -7.23 -12.10 -12.96
C ALA A 27 -5.87 -12.20 -13.64
N THR A 28 -5.29 -11.06 -14.00
CA THR A 28 -4.01 -11.03 -14.73
C THR A 28 -3.12 -9.91 -14.19
N GLY A 29 -1.83 -10.22 -14.00
CA GLY A 29 -0.81 -9.27 -13.58
C GLY A 29 0.36 -9.28 -14.54
N PHE A 30 1.58 -9.61 -14.11
CA PHE A 30 2.70 -9.78 -15.05
C PHE A 30 2.39 -10.86 -16.11
N VAL A 31 2.53 -10.50 -17.40
CA VAL A 31 2.35 -11.40 -18.54
C VAL A 31 3.50 -11.25 -19.51
N ARG A 32 3.79 -12.32 -20.26
CA ARG A 32 4.71 -12.22 -21.38
C ARG A 32 3.92 -11.95 -22.66
N PRO A 33 4.34 -11.01 -23.53
CA PRO A 33 3.60 -10.70 -24.75
C PRO A 33 3.34 -11.89 -25.67
N GLN A 34 4.28 -12.84 -25.74
CA GLN A 34 4.12 -14.06 -26.53
C GLN A 34 2.97 -14.97 -26.04
N ASP A 35 2.54 -14.82 -24.78
CA ASP A 35 1.47 -15.62 -24.20
C ASP A 35 0.08 -15.01 -24.48
N THR A 36 0.01 -13.84 -25.14
CA THR A 36 -1.24 -13.06 -25.31
C THR A 36 -1.72 -12.96 -26.76
N THR A 37 -1.15 -13.74 -27.68
CA THR A 37 -1.46 -13.65 -29.12
C THR A 37 -2.96 -13.72 -29.39
N GLY A 38 -3.49 -12.70 -30.08
CA GLY A 38 -4.93 -12.57 -30.40
C GLY A 38 -5.84 -12.08 -29.27
N ARG A 39 -5.31 -11.89 -28.05
CA ARG A 39 -6.08 -11.47 -26.86
C ARG A 39 -5.42 -10.35 -26.05
N ALA A 40 -4.45 -9.65 -26.63
CA ALA A 40 -3.66 -8.62 -25.95
C ALA A 40 -4.54 -7.55 -25.26
N THR A 41 -5.57 -7.05 -25.92
CA THR A 41 -6.49 -6.04 -25.36
C THR A 41 -7.25 -6.56 -24.15
N GLU A 42 -7.79 -7.79 -24.20
CA GLU A 42 -8.50 -8.39 -23.08
C GLU A 42 -7.56 -8.58 -21.88
N VAL A 43 -6.32 -9.04 -22.14
CA VAL A 43 -5.28 -9.20 -21.12
C VAL A 43 -4.92 -7.86 -20.50
N GLN A 44 -4.78 -6.79 -21.31
CA GLN A 44 -4.48 -5.44 -20.82
C GLN A 44 -5.58 -4.91 -19.89
N PHE A 45 -6.86 -5.12 -20.20
CA PHE A 45 -7.94 -4.72 -19.29
C PHE A 45 -7.83 -5.41 -17.93
N LYS A 46 -7.52 -6.71 -17.92
CA LYS A 46 -7.31 -7.47 -16.67
C LYS A 46 -6.07 -6.99 -15.90
N GLN A 47 -4.98 -6.68 -16.59
CA GLN A 47 -3.78 -6.09 -16.00
C GLN A 47 -4.07 -4.73 -15.38
N ASN A 48 -4.82 -3.87 -16.08
CA ASN A 48 -5.19 -2.54 -15.59
C ASN A 48 -6.01 -2.63 -14.30
N ASN A 49 -6.96 -3.57 -14.21
CA ASN A 49 -7.69 -3.78 -12.96
C ASN A 49 -6.75 -4.13 -11.80
N THR A 50 -5.79 -5.03 -12.01
CA THR A 50 -4.80 -5.41 -10.99
C THR A 50 -3.91 -4.24 -10.59
N ILE A 51 -3.48 -3.41 -11.56
CA ILE A 51 -2.68 -2.20 -11.30
C ILE A 51 -3.49 -1.20 -10.45
N ILE A 52 -4.74 -0.93 -10.80
CA ILE A 52 -5.61 -0.02 -10.03
C ILE A 52 -5.78 -0.53 -8.60
N GLN A 53 -6.01 -1.82 -8.40
CA GLN A 53 -6.14 -2.41 -7.07
C GLN A 53 -4.87 -2.26 -6.23
N LEU A 54 -3.68 -2.42 -6.84
CA LEU A 54 -2.40 -2.20 -6.16
C LEU A 54 -2.18 -0.73 -5.80
N LEU A 55 -2.57 0.20 -6.68
CA LEU A 55 -2.49 1.64 -6.40
C LEU A 55 -3.43 2.08 -5.27
N LEU A 56 -4.63 1.51 -5.21
CA LEU A 56 -5.54 1.75 -4.08
C LEU A 56 -4.93 1.27 -2.77
N LYS A 57 -4.35 0.06 -2.75
CA LYS A 57 -3.66 -0.49 -1.57
C LYS A 57 -2.50 0.40 -1.12
N LEU A 58 -1.68 0.87 -2.06
CA LEU A 58 -0.60 1.81 -1.76
C LEU A 58 -1.14 3.14 -1.21
N THR A 59 -2.26 3.64 -1.73
CA THR A 59 -2.89 4.87 -1.25
C THR A 59 -3.39 4.71 0.19
N GLU A 60 -4.01 3.58 0.51
CA GLU A 60 -4.43 3.23 1.88
C GLU A 60 -3.22 3.19 2.84
N GLU A 61 -2.15 2.47 2.48
CA GLU A 61 -0.93 2.38 3.31
C GLU A 61 -0.28 3.76 3.55
N VAL A 62 -0.27 4.62 2.53
CA VAL A 62 0.27 5.99 2.65
C VAL A 62 -0.59 6.85 3.58
N GLU A 63 -1.92 6.74 3.53
CA GLU A 63 -2.79 7.45 4.47
C GLU A 63 -2.61 6.95 5.91
N ASP A 64 -2.51 5.64 6.11
CA ASP A 64 -2.23 5.05 7.41
C ASP A 64 -0.90 5.55 7.99
N LEU A 65 0.15 5.62 7.15
CA LEU A 65 1.45 6.17 7.53
C LEU A 65 1.35 7.66 7.88
N LYS A 66 0.61 8.48 7.12
CA LYS A 66 0.40 9.90 7.44
C LYS A 66 -0.29 10.07 8.79
N VAL A 67 -1.28 9.23 9.10
CA VAL A 67 -1.97 9.25 10.39
C VAL A 67 -1.00 8.87 11.51
N ALA A 68 -0.18 7.84 11.32
CA ALA A 68 0.83 7.41 12.29
C ALA A 68 1.85 8.53 12.58
N VAL A 69 2.35 9.21 11.55
CA VAL A 69 3.29 10.34 11.69
C VAL A 69 2.66 11.47 12.48
N LYS A 70 1.45 11.92 12.14
CA LYS A 70 0.73 12.97 12.88
C LYS A 70 0.53 12.62 14.36
N ARG A 71 0.22 11.35 14.64
CA ARG A 71 0.07 10.86 16.02
C ARG A 71 1.40 10.96 16.78
N LEU A 72 2.51 10.56 16.17
CA LEU A 72 3.84 10.63 16.78
C LEU A 72 4.27 12.09 17.04
N GLU A 73 4.02 13.00 16.10
CA GLU A 73 4.29 14.43 16.29
C GLU A 73 3.48 15.01 17.46
N THR A 74 2.22 14.61 17.60
CA THR A 74 1.35 15.06 18.70
C THR A 74 1.85 14.55 20.06
N VAL A 75 2.29 13.29 20.14
CA VAL A 75 2.85 12.71 21.37
C VAL A 75 4.14 13.42 21.76
N LYS A 76 5.04 13.63 20.79
CA LYS A 76 6.30 14.36 21.03
C LYS A 76 6.08 15.80 21.47
N GLY A 77 5.06 16.49 20.94
CA GLY A 77 4.70 17.84 21.37
C GLY A 77 4.16 17.90 22.81
N LYS A 78 3.48 16.85 23.28
CA LYS A 78 2.98 16.75 24.66
C LYS A 78 4.07 16.45 25.69
N GLU A 79 5.14 15.75 25.32
CA GLU A 79 6.28 15.51 26.23
C GLU A 79 7.12 16.77 26.50
N VAL A 80 7.07 17.79 25.63
CA VAL A 80 7.82 19.06 25.80
C VAL A 80 7.08 20.07 26.69
N THR A 81 5.83 19.79 27.10
CA THR A 81 4.97 20.69 27.90
C THR A 81 4.68 20.13 29.30
N GLN A 82 5.65 19.49 29.95
CA GLN A 82 5.63 19.35 31.41
C GLN A 82 6.34 20.58 32.00
N PRO A 83 5.65 21.50 32.71
CA PRO A 83 6.29 22.66 33.32
C PRO A 83 7.21 22.18 34.44
N ASP A 84 8.44 22.68 34.46
CA ASP A 84 9.40 22.64 35.57
C ASP A 84 8.90 23.45 36.80
N ASP A 85 7.63 23.33 37.19
CA ASP A 85 7.07 24.00 38.37
C ASP A 85 7.01 23.04 39.56
N LEU A 86 8.17 22.65 40.09
CA LEU A 86 8.27 21.99 41.41
C LEU A 86 9.62 22.25 42.12
N SER A 87 10.19 23.47 42.02
CA SER A 87 11.30 23.86 42.92
C SER A 87 11.40 25.37 43.13
N ASP A 88 10.46 25.96 43.88
CA ASP A 88 10.71 27.24 44.57
C ASP A 88 9.77 27.46 45.77
N SER A 89 9.49 26.36 46.49
CA SER A 89 8.97 26.47 47.85
C SER A 89 9.56 25.34 48.67
N LEU A 90 10.62 25.65 49.42
CA LEU A 90 10.96 25.10 50.74
C LEU A 90 12.21 25.85 51.26
N ASP A 91 11.96 26.65 52.30
CA ASP A 91 12.84 27.24 53.33
C ASP A 91 13.92 28.27 52.96
#